data_AF-X0WIS8-F1
#
_entry.id   AF-X0WIS8-F1
#
_cell.length_a   1.000
_cell.length_b   1.000
_cell.length_c   1.000
_cell.angle_alpha   90.00
_cell.angle_beta   90.00
_cell.angle_gamma   90.00
#
_symmetry.space_group_name_H-M   'P 1'
#
loop_
_entity.id
_entity.type
_entity.pdbx_description
1 polymer ?
#
loop_
_entity_poly.entity_id
_entity_poly.type
_entity_poly.pdbx_seq_one_letter_code
_entity_poly.pdbx_strand_id
1 'polypeptide(L)'
;MKIKSILWRPIRNVSLKWLNYSRYIVEKKIFPSIKNKKVLLVGCNHNVRDYPKKLRKNDVYSIDINPEMAEFGAEKHIVGNVAEINKYFK
;
A
#
# COMPACT_ATOMS: atom_id res chain seq x y z
N MET A 1 20.60 20.23 -7.16
CA MET A 1 20.61 19.40 -8.39
C MET A 1 19.44 18.39 -8.36
N LYS A 2 18.26 18.72 -8.91
CA LYS A 2 17.03 17.88 -8.87
C LYS A 2 16.51 17.44 -10.25
N ILE A 3 17.34 17.55 -11.28
CA ILE A 3 16.93 17.33 -12.68
C ILE A 3 16.78 15.83 -13.01
N LYS A 4 17.50 14.95 -12.31
CA LYS A 4 17.42 13.49 -12.54
C LYS A 4 16.07 12.84 -12.20
N SER A 5 15.11 13.54 -11.57
CA SER A 5 13.87 12.91 -11.10
C SER A 5 12.69 12.97 -12.08
N ILE A 6 12.72 13.86 -13.07
CA ILE A 6 11.56 14.14 -13.92
C ILE A 6 11.42 13.15 -15.09
N LEU A 7 12.52 12.78 -15.75
CA LEU A 7 12.49 11.80 -16.86
C LEU A 7 12.25 10.35 -16.41
N TRP A 8 12.56 10.01 -15.16
CA TRP A 8 12.40 8.64 -14.65
C TRP A 8 10.95 8.29 -14.28
N ARG A 9 10.12 9.29 -13.94
CA ARG A 9 8.72 9.07 -13.58
C ARG A 9 7.88 8.49 -14.73
N PRO A 10 7.93 9.03 -15.97
CA PRO A 10 7.19 8.44 -17.09
C PRO A 10 7.70 7.04 -17.45
N ILE A 11 9.02 6.82 -17.49
CA ILE A 11 9.61 5.50 -17.79
C ILE A 11 9.13 4.47 -16.76
N ARG A 12 9.23 4.78 -15.47
CA ARG A 12 8.74 3.91 -14.39
C ARG A 12 7.24 3.63 -14.49
N ASN A 13 6.44 4.61 -14.88
CA ASN A 13 4.98 4.43 -15.01
C ASN A 13 4.62 3.52 -16.20
N VAL A 14 5.33 3.68 -17.32
CA VAL A 14 5.18 2.82 -18.49
C VAL A 14 5.60 1.39 -18.13
N SER A 15 6.79 1.21 -17.55
CA SER A 15 7.25 -0.11 -17.10
C SER A 15 6.30 -0.76 -16.10
N LEU A 16 5.79 -0.02 -15.11
CA LEU A 16 4.80 -0.53 -14.16
C LEU A 16 3.52 -1.00 -14.86
N LYS A 17 3.01 -0.23 -15.84
CA LYS A 17 1.78 -0.57 -16.56
C LYS A 17 1.93 -1.89 -17.33
N TRP A 18 3.08 -2.12 -17.94
CA TRP A 18 3.32 -3.31 -18.77
C TRP A 18 3.81 -4.53 -17.98
N LEU A 19 4.57 -4.34 -16.90
CA LEU A 19 5.13 -5.44 -16.10
C LEU A 19 4.23 -5.85 -14.92
N ASN A 20 3.44 -4.94 -14.37
CA ASN A 20 2.56 -5.23 -13.23
C ASN A 20 1.32 -4.34 -13.25
N TYR A 21 0.40 -4.69 -14.14
CA TYR A 21 -0.82 -3.91 -14.39
C TYR A 21 -1.69 -3.73 -13.14
N SER A 22 -1.80 -4.75 -12.28
CA SER A 22 -2.54 -4.68 -11.01
C SER A 22 -1.95 -3.60 -10.10
N ARG A 23 -0.63 -3.60 -9.91
CA ARG A 23 0.07 -2.56 -9.14
C ARG A 23 -0.09 -1.19 -9.76
N TYR A 24 -0.08 -1.09 -11.09
CA TYR A 24 -0.35 0.16 -11.79
C TYR A 24 -1.76 0.70 -11.47
N ILE A 25 -2.80 -0.14 -11.51
CA ILE A 25 -4.17 0.27 -11.15
C ILE A 25 -4.21 0.77 -9.70
N VAL A 26 -3.66 0.01 -8.76
CA VAL A 26 -3.65 0.37 -7.34
C VAL A 26 -2.95 1.72 -7.13
N GLU A 27 -1.73 1.87 -7.63
CA GLU A 27 -0.93 3.07 -7.35
C GLU A 27 -1.38 4.31 -8.14
N LYS A 28 -1.96 4.14 -9.34
CA LYS A 28 -2.27 5.28 -10.24
C LYS A 28 -3.74 5.63 -10.32
N LYS A 29 -4.64 4.69 -10.07
CA LYS A 29 -6.08 4.93 -10.10
C LYS A 29 -6.66 4.95 -8.69
N ILE A 30 -6.35 3.94 -7.88
CA ILE A 30 -6.97 3.80 -6.55
C ILE A 30 -6.38 4.79 -5.55
N PHE A 31 -5.05 4.80 -5.34
CA PHE A 31 -4.41 5.65 -4.33
C PHE A 31 -4.80 7.14 -4.41
N PRO A 32 -4.85 7.78 -5.60
CA PRO A 32 -5.33 9.16 -5.70
C PRO A 32 -6.79 9.35 -5.28
N SER A 33 -7.66 8.38 -5.56
CA SER A 33 -9.11 8.46 -5.27
C SER A 33 -9.46 8.29 -3.80
N ILE A 34 -8.60 7.61 -3.03
CA ILE A 34 -8.84 7.29 -1.62
C ILE A 34 -8.11 8.22 -0.65
N LYS A 35 -7.53 9.33 -1.11
CA LYS A 35 -6.73 10.23 -0.25
C LYS A 35 -7.53 10.72 0.97
N ASN A 36 -6.87 10.82 2.13
CA ASN A 36 -7.48 11.23 3.41
C ASN A 36 -8.63 10.32 3.89
N LYS A 37 -8.60 9.03 3.52
CA LYS A 37 -9.54 8.01 4.00
C LYS A 37 -8.84 7.02 4.93
N LYS A 38 -9.63 6.25 5.68
CA LYS A 38 -9.15 5.04 6.35
C LYS A 38 -8.86 3.96 5.31
N VAL A 39 -7.74 3.28 5.44
CA VAL A 39 -7.29 2.24 4.50
C VAL A 39 -6.84 1.03 5.29
N LEU A 40 -7.36 -0.14 4.96
CA LEU A 40 -6.89 -1.41 5.48
C LEU A 40 -6.09 -2.14 4.39
N LEU A 41 -4.84 -2.44 4.68
CA LEU A 41 -4.01 -3.33 3.87
C LEU A 41 -4.16 -4.76 4.41
N VAL A 42 -4.54 -5.70 3.54
CA VAL A 42 -4.74 -7.11 3.92
C VAL A 42 -3.67 -7.95 3.24
N GLY A 43 -2.99 -8.81 3.99
CA GLY A 43 -1.99 -9.73 3.42
C GLY A 43 -0.70 -9.01 2.99
N CYS A 44 -0.06 -8.27 3.89
CA CYS A 44 1.14 -7.49 3.57
C CYS A 44 2.37 -8.39 3.38
N ASN A 45 3.21 -8.08 2.39
CA ASN A 45 4.48 -8.78 2.14
C ASN A 45 5.53 -7.81 1.56
N HIS A 46 6.76 -8.27 1.34
CA HIS A 46 7.90 -7.48 0.88
C HIS A 46 7.63 -6.61 -0.36
N ASN A 47 6.81 -7.09 -1.29
CA ASN A 47 6.46 -6.38 -2.51
C ASN A 47 5.61 -5.12 -2.28
N VAL A 48 4.94 -5.00 -1.14
CA VAL A 48 4.10 -3.84 -0.76
C VAL A 48 4.65 -3.04 0.43
N ARG A 49 5.91 -3.30 0.85
CA ARG A 49 6.58 -2.60 1.96
C ARG A 49 6.56 -1.07 1.83
N ASP A 50 6.48 -0.53 0.61
CA ASP A 50 6.46 0.91 0.37
C ASP A 50 5.05 1.54 0.40
N TYR A 51 3.99 0.75 0.56
CA TYR A 51 2.60 1.22 0.54
C TYR A 51 2.24 2.12 1.73
N PRO A 52 2.59 1.82 2.99
CA PRO A 52 2.34 2.72 4.12
C PRO A 52 2.89 4.13 3.87
N LYS A 53 4.11 4.22 3.32
CA LYS A 53 4.76 5.50 2.98
C LYS A 53 4.07 6.23 1.82
N LYS A 54 3.59 5.50 0.81
CA LYS A 54 2.82 6.08 -0.31
C LYS A 54 1.45 6.58 0.15
N LEU A 55 0.85 5.91 1.12
CA LEU A 55 -0.43 6.22 1.73
C LEU A 55 -0.31 7.10 2.98
N ARG A 56 0.81 7.80 3.21
CA ARG A 56 1.02 8.63 4.42
C ARG A 56 -0.01 9.75 4.67
N LYS A 57 -0.87 10.03 3.68
CA LYS A 57 -1.98 11.01 3.81
C LYS A 57 -3.28 10.34 4.25
N ASN A 58 -3.25 9.03 4.47
CA ASN A 58 -4.36 8.21 4.88
C ASN A 58 -4.17 7.75 6.32
N ASP A 59 -5.26 7.32 6.93
CA ASP A 59 -5.22 6.59 8.18
C ASP A 59 -5.09 5.10 7.85
N VAL A 60 -3.85 4.59 7.87
CA VAL A 60 -3.51 3.26 7.33
C VAL A 60 -3.39 2.23 8.45
N TYR A 61 -4.12 1.14 8.29
CA TYR A 61 -4.04 -0.08 9.08
C TYR A 61 -3.54 -1.22 8.19
N SER A 62 -2.96 -2.25 8.79
CA SER A 62 -2.72 -3.52 8.10
C SER A 62 -3.17 -4.69 8.95
N ILE A 63 -3.57 -5.79 8.31
CA ILE A 63 -3.90 -7.03 8.98
C ILE A 63 -3.25 -8.22 8.27
N ASP A 64 -2.65 -9.11 9.05
CA ASP A 64 -2.09 -10.38 8.57
C ASP A 64 -2.19 -11.46 9.64
N ILE A 65 -2.30 -12.73 9.22
CA ILE A 65 -2.33 -13.87 10.16
C ILE A 65 -0.91 -14.17 10.67
N ASN A 66 0.11 -13.95 9.83
CA ASN A 66 1.50 -14.15 10.24
C ASN A 66 2.05 -12.87 10.92
N PRO A 67 2.43 -12.94 12.22
CA PRO A 67 2.99 -11.79 12.93
C PRO A 67 4.29 -11.24 12.31
N GLU A 68 5.05 -12.05 11.57
CA GLU A 68 6.27 -11.60 10.89
C GLU A 68 5.97 -10.54 9.82
N MET A 69 4.75 -10.56 9.24
CA MET A 69 4.35 -9.62 8.20
C MET A 69 4.17 -8.18 8.71
N ALA A 70 4.22 -7.98 10.04
CA ALA A 70 4.24 -6.66 10.65
C ALA A 70 5.34 -5.75 10.08
N GLU A 71 6.50 -6.31 9.68
CA GLU A 71 7.61 -5.53 9.12
C GLU A 71 7.27 -4.86 7.76
N PHE A 72 6.27 -5.39 7.05
CA PHE A 72 5.80 -4.90 5.75
C PHE A 72 4.49 -4.09 5.86
N GLY A 73 3.87 -4.14 7.04
CA GLY A 73 2.58 -3.54 7.33
C GLY A 73 2.64 -2.03 7.62
N ALA A 74 1.48 -1.48 7.96
CA ALA A 74 1.38 -0.13 8.50
C ALA A 74 1.78 -0.10 9.97
N GLU A 75 2.00 1.11 10.52
CA GLU A 75 2.25 1.31 11.95
C GLU A 75 1.14 0.72 12.83
N LYS A 76 -0.11 0.78 12.36
CA LYS A 76 -1.27 0.16 13.00
C LYS A 76 -1.50 -1.26 12.45
N HIS A 77 -0.56 -2.16 12.71
CA HIS A 77 -0.66 -3.56 12.29
C HIS A 77 -1.48 -4.40 13.28
N ILE A 78 -2.34 -5.25 12.74
CA ILE A 78 -3.15 -6.23 13.47
C ILE A 78 -2.67 -7.62 13.07
N VAL A 79 -2.30 -8.42 14.05
CA VAL A 79 -2.09 -9.85 13.85
C VAL A 79 -3.44 -10.55 14.04
N GLY A 80 -4.02 -11.07 12.98
CA GLY A 80 -5.35 -11.66 13.00
C GLY A 80 -5.87 -12.07 11.63
N ASN A 81 -6.97 -12.83 11.64
CA ASN A 81 -7.66 -13.22 10.42
C ASN A 81 -8.61 -12.11 9.97
N VAL A 82 -8.56 -11.75 8.68
CA VAL A 82 -9.48 -10.77 8.09
C VAL A 82 -10.95 -11.18 8.20
N ALA A 83 -11.25 -12.47 8.33
CA ALA A 83 -12.61 -12.97 8.61
C ALA A 83 -13.16 -12.43 9.95
N GLU A 84 -12.29 -12.02 10.87
CA GLU A 84 -12.66 -11.48 12.18
C GLU A 84 -12.56 -9.95 12.24
N ILE A 85 -12.57 -9.26 11.09
CA ILE A 85 -12.30 -7.81 11.00
C ILE A 85 -13.21 -6.96 11.89
N ASN A 86 -14.45 -7.41 12.09
CA ASN A 86 -15.45 -6.73 12.94
C ASN A 86 -15.05 -6.68 14.43
N LYS A 87 -14.10 -7.52 14.88
CA LYS A 87 -13.55 -7.43 16.24
C LYS A 87 -12.67 -6.19 16.42
N TYR A 88 -12.06 -5.71 15.33
CA TYR A 88 -11.07 -4.63 15.34
C TYR A 88 -11.64 -3.28 14.88
N PHE A 89 -12.68 -3.30 14.05
CA PHE A 89 -13.33 -2.11 13.53
C PHE A 89 -14.84 -2.19 13.80
N LYS A 90 -15.35 -1.21 14.54
CA LYS A 90 -16.78 -1.02 14.85
C LYS A 90 -17.37 0.08 13.99
#